data_AF-F2RV62-F1
#
_entry.id   AF-F2RV62-F1
#
_cell.length_a   1.000
_cell.length_b   1.000
_cell.length_c   1.000
_cell.angle_alpha   90.00
_cell.angle_beta   90.00
_cell.angle_gamma   90.00
#
_symmetry.space_group_name_H-M   'P 1'
#
loop_
_entity.id
_entity.type
_entity.pdbx_description
1 polymer ?
#
loop_
_entity_poly.entity_id
_entity_poly.type
_entity_poly.pdbx_seq_one_letter_code
_entity_poly.pdbx_strand_id
1 'polypeptide(L)'
;MEHKECHNGVHECVPAYLRASRPLRIFTDLYIETARNRIRDIERTIELINAKHTLISSPGDTTLKAEILEVWTMLFDFVINTKFNNPMLDSAVCLLINLKYSVPISQKVLNPNANLAQSIRNINKLWKDATGQDIKIFAKNTKPTPKKRVSTAGGDSPSDSSEGGILLPTTEENSDKPDDKKKGKAGKKNSNENRTSVGATQPDSDKNRVGRTEVPIVREIIRVDGHALWTELPLLHEVLDRHLYMIGRLEREQRCSLTSFLGRMITGGLYRQYFGCIALWFIRETLETPRVIIEEEEGSDKDEYGLYIQEDEAKNKKRKAKEKKKHNQGKYDTMDNIGKEFANLTLNDLLFPCITLFATCSKTLAALSVKKPTIDGAGENRLTNVGELATNFVSANDEGFSVQRWMFWKSRLKKIANLGVHPLSTNARLGFNLLCNSGRFSGIELPGDREFMKRSVKYLSEKSCLADLFNLDLNRIDEEICP
;
A
#
# COMPACT_ATOMS: atom_id res chain seq x y z
N MET A 1 35.34 -9.76 -15.55
CA MET A 1 35.98 -10.12 -16.84
C MET A 1 37.45 -9.74 -16.77
N GLU A 2 38.36 -10.70 -16.75
CA GLU A 2 39.80 -10.46 -16.97
C GLU A 2 40.13 -10.87 -18.41
N HIS A 3 40.29 -9.91 -19.33
CA HIS A 3 40.85 -10.21 -20.66
C HIS A 3 42.35 -10.49 -20.52
N LYS A 4 42.71 -11.77 -20.36
CA LYS A 4 44.09 -12.20 -20.09
C LYS A 4 45.04 -12.11 -21.29
N GLU A 5 44.52 -11.96 -22.49
CA GLU A 5 45.31 -11.84 -23.72
C GLU A 5 44.95 -10.54 -24.44
N CYS A 6 45.78 -9.51 -24.22
CA CYS A 6 45.75 -8.26 -24.99
C CYS A 6 47.18 -7.88 -25.42
N HIS A 7 47.84 -8.84 -26.07
CA HIS A 7 49.17 -8.64 -26.66
C HIS A 7 49.08 -7.70 -27.86
N ASN A 8 49.14 -6.37 -27.63
CA ASN A 8 49.80 -5.36 -28.48
C ASN A 8 49.48 -3.90 -28.06
N GLY A 9 49.77 -3.53 -26.81
CA GLY A 9 50.16 -2.16 -26.40
C GLY A 9 49.18 -0.98 -26.52
N VAL A 10 48.04 -1.10 -27.22
CA VAL A 10 47.12 0.02 -27.50
C VAL A 10 45.70 -0.30 -27.02
N HIS A 11 45.40 0.08 -25.77
CA HIS A 11 44.09 -0.15 -25.16
C HIS A 11 43.01 0.87 -25.61
N GLU A 12 42.66 0.90 -26.89
CA GLU A 12 41.57 1.77 -27.41
C GLU A 12 40.20 1.47 -26.75
N CYS A 13 40.02 0.23 -26.29
CA CYS A 13 38.81 -0.23 -25.58
C CYS A 13 38.59 0.51 -24.24
N VAL A 14 39.65 0.90 -23.53
CA VAL A 14 39.53 1.49 -22.17
C VAL A 14 38.95 2.92 -22.22
N PRO A 15 39.41 3.83 -23.09
CA PRO A 15 38.73 5.11 -23.34
C PRO A 15 37.27 4.95 -23.79
N ALA A 16 36.93 3.93 -24.58
CA ALA A 16 35.55 3.67 -24.99
C ALA A 16 34.67 3.25 -23.80
N TYR A 17 35.14 2.30 -22.98
CA TYR A 17 34.47 1.87 -21.75
C TYR A 17 34.28 3.03 -20.75
N LEU A 18 35.31 3.87 -20.55
CA LEU A 18 35.23 5.04 -19.67
C LEU A 18 34.30 6.15 -20.21
N ARG A 19 34.10 6.23 -21.53
CA ARG A 19 33.07 7.10 -22.14
C ARG A 19 31.66 6.56 -21.98
N ALA A 20 31.47 5.23 -21.94
CA ALA A 20 30.17 4.59 -21.75
C ALA A 20 29.72 4.53 -20.27
N SER A 21 30.66 4.32 -19.34
CA SER A 21 30.36 4.18 -17.91
C SER A 21 29.83 5.47 -17.26
N ARG A 22 30.22 6.65 -17.76
CA ARG A 22 29.73 7.95 -17.25
C ARG A 22 28.23 8.19 -17.58
N PRO A 23 27.75 8.04 -18.84
CA PRO A 23 26.32 8.00 -19.14
C PRO A 23 25.57 6.93 -18.35
N LEU A 24 26.06 5.69 -18.30
CA LEU A 24 25.42 4.61 -17.53
C LEU A 24 25.21 5.01 -16.07
N ARG A 25 26.26 5.51 -15.41
CA ARG A 25 26.15 6.03 -14.03
C ARG A 25 25.10 7.14 -13.89
N ILE A 26 25.06 8.10 -14.83
CA ILE A 26 24.06 9.18 -14.81
C ILE A 26 22.64 8.60 -14.96
N PHE A 27 22.42 7.61 -15.83
CA PHE A 27 21.13 6.93 -15.95
C PHE A 27 20.77 6.12 -14.69
N THR A 28 21.73 5.46 -14.05
CA THR A 28 21.53 4.77 -12.76
C THR A 28 21.16 5.76 -11.65
N ASP A 29 21.91 6.86 -11.51
CA ASP A 29 21.66 7.91 -10.52
C ASP A 29 20.27 8.56 -10.75
N LEU A 30 19.89 8.83 -12.01
CA LEU A 30 18.56 9.34 -12.38
C LEU A 30 17.42 8.32 -12.13
N TYR A 31 17.64 7.03 -12.40
CA TYR A 31 16.66 5.97 -12.14
C TYR A 31 16.42 5.81 -10.64
N ILE A 32 17.50 5.78 -9.85
CA ILE A 32 17.44 5.72 -8.38
C ILE A 32 16.70 6.95 -7.83
N GLU A 33 16.99 8.15 -8.32
CA GLU A 33 16.30 9.37 -7.87
C GLU A 33 14.83 9.41 -8.30
N THR A 34 14.49 8.87 -9.48
CA THR A 34 13.10 8.69 -9.93
C THR A 34 12.33 7.72 -9.02
N ALA A 35 12.94 6.62 -8.61
CA ALA A 35 12.33 5.66 -7.68
C ALA A 35 12.18 6.25 -6.27
N ARG A 36 13.19 6.99 -5.77
CA ARG A 36 13.12 7.75 -4.51
C ARG A 36 12.00 8.79 -4.54
N ASN A 37 11.81 9.50 -5.65
CA ASN A 37 10.75 10.50 -5.78
C ASN A 37 9.36 9.89 -5.55
N ARG A 38 9.08 8.68 -6.06
CA ARG A 38 7.81 7.98 -5.76
C ARG A 38 7.59 7.74 -4.27
N ILE A 39 8.64 7.39 -3.51
CA ILE A 39 8.54 7.22 -2.06
C ILE A 39 8.32 8.59 -1.38
N ARG A 40 9.05 9.63 -1.79
CA ARG A 40 8.85 11.01 -1.30
C ARG A 40 7.44 11.53 -1.58
N ASP A 41 6.82 11.12 -2.68
CA ASP A 41 5.45 11.51 -3.02
C ASP A 41 4.42 10.81 -2.13
N ILE A 42 4.66 9.54 -1.72
CA ILE A 42 3.87 8.87 -0.68
C ILE A 42 4.05 9.57 0.68
N GLU A 43 5.29 9.92 1.05
CA GLU A 43 5.61 10.67 2.27
C GLU A 43 4.92 12.04 2.30
N ARG A 44 4.95 12.80 1.19
CA ARG A 44 4.24 14.07 1.03
C ARG A 44 2.73 13.94 1.17
N THR A 45 2.11 12.91 0.57
CA THR A 45 0.66 12.69 0.72
C THR A 45 0.30 12.40 2.19
N ILE A 46 1.13 11.64 2.90
CA ILE A 46 0.99 11.43 4.35
C ILE A 46 1.12 12.74 5.13
N GLU A 47 2.13 13.58 4.84
CA GLU A 47 2.30 14.90 5.47
C GLU A 47 1.12 15.84 5.21
N LEU A 48 0.54 15.83 4.01
CA LEU A 48 -0.63 16.62 3.64
C LEU A 48 -1.90 16.17 4.39
N ILE A 49 -2.15 14.86 4.48
CA ILE A 49 -3.24 14.28 5.31
C ILE A 49 -3.05 14.69 6.77
N ASN A 50 -1.82 14.62 7.28
CA ASN A 50 -1.50 15.00 8.65
C ASN A 50 -1.78 16.49 8.92
N ALA A 51 -1.35 17.38 8.03
CA ALA A 51 -1.60 18.81 8.14
C ALA A 51 -3.09 19.14 8.07
N LYS A 52 -3.82 18.55 7.11
CA LYS A 52 -5.27 18.68 6.94
C LYS A 52 -6.01 18.28 8.23
N HIS A 53 -5.83 17.03 8.67
CA HIS A 53 -6.65 16.44 9.73
C HIS A 53 -6.23 16.85 11.15
N THR A 54 -4.99 17.29 11.38
CA THR A 54 -4.57 17.87 12.68
C THR A 54 -5.24 19.23 12.95
N LEU A 55 -5.56 19.99 11.89
CA LEU A 55 -6.18 21.31 11.98
C LEU A 55 -7.71 21.25 11.89
N ILE A 56 -8.25 20.48 10.94
CA ILE A 56 -9.68 20.43 10.65
C ILE A 56 -10.10 18.97 10.45
N SER A 57 -10.97 18.46 11.32
CA SER A 57 -11.70 17.21 11.12
C SER A 57 -13.03 17.26 11.85
N SER A 58 -14.09 16.91 11.13
CA SER A 58 -15.37 16.54 11.72
C SER A 58 -15.31 15.07 12.13
N PRO A 59 -15.93 14.65 13.25
CA PRO A 59 -16.18 13.24 13.50
C PRO A 59 -16.92 12.59 12.32
N GLY A 60 -16.49 11.40 11.90
CA GLY A 60 -17.11 10.64 10.80
C GLY A 60 -16.73 11.09 9.38
N ASP A 61 -15.63 11.82 9.19
CA ASP A 61 -15.16 12.25 7.87
C ASP A 61 -14.74 11.05 6.99
N THR A 62 -15.55 10.75 5.97
CA THR A 62 -15.29 9.67 5.01
C THR A 62 -14.15 9.98 4.04
N THR A 63 -13.70 11.24 3.93
CA THR A 63 -12.56 11.60 3.08
C THR A 63 -11.25 11.04 3.64
N LEU A 64 -11.09 11.00 4.96
CA LEU A 64 -9.89 10.44 5.60
C LEU A 64 -9.71 8.94 5.29
N LYS A 65 -10.80 8.15 5.29
CA LYS A 65 -10.72 6.74 4.86
C LYS A 65 -10.34 6.62 3.38
N ALA A 66 -10.84 7.50 2.51
CA ALA A 66 -10.46 7.50 1.09
C ALA A 66 -8.98 7.87 0.87
N GLU A 67 -8.48 8.92 1.53
CA GLU A 67 -7.10 9.40 1.40
C GLU A 67 -6.06 8.40 1.94
N ILE A 68 -6.39 7.66 3.01
CA ILE A 68 -5.53 6.55 3.50
C ILE A 68 -5.50 5.38 2.50
N LEU A 69 -6.64 5.05 1.89
CA LEU A 69 -6.70 4.04 0.83
C LEU A 69 -5.92 4.47 -0.41
N GLU A 70 -5.88 5.77 -0.73
CA GLU A 70 -5.06 6.34 -1.80
C GLU A 70 -3.56 6.19 -1.49
N VAL A 71 -3.10 6.55 -0.28
CA VAL A 71 -1.71 6.33 0.17
C VAL A 71 -1.28 4.86 0.04
N TRP A 72 -2.13 3.91 0.44
CA TRP A 72 -1.82 2.49 0.29
C TRP A 72 -1.90 1.99 -1.15
N THR A 73 -2.70 2.65 -2.01
CA THR A 73 -2.73 2.35 -3.45
C THR A 73 -1.46 2.86 -4.13
N MET A 74 -1.01 4.08 -3.83
CA MET A 74 0.30 4.60 -4.29
C MET A 74 1.46 3.70 -3.86
N LEU A 75 1.44 3.20 -2.61
CA LEU A 75 2.43 2.26 -2.10
C LEU A 75 2.38 0.91 -2.83
N PHE A 76 1.18 0.38 -3.11
CA PHE A 76 1.04 -0.87 -3.86
C PHE A 76 1.53 -0.74 -5.31
N ASP A 77 1.10 0.32 -6.01
CA ASP A 77 1.54 0.61 -7.38
C ASP A 77 3.05 0.84 -7.45
N PHE A 78 3.64 1.48 -6.44
CA PHE A 78 5.09 1.58 -6.30
C PHE A 78 5.73 0.18 -6.19
N VAL A 79 5.19 -0.71 -5.35
CA VAL A 79 5.73 -2.06 -5.13
C VAL A 79 5.68 -2.92 -6.40
N ILE A 80 4.52 -3.03 -7.06
CA ILE A 80 4.42 -3.90 -8.25
C ILE A 80 5.21 -3.38 -9.45
N ASN A 81 5.46 -2.07 -9.54
CA ASN A 81 6.25 -1.45 -10.62
C ASN A 81 7.74 -1.25 -10.24
N THR A 82 8.23 -1.91 -9.19
CA THR A 82 9.64 -1.88 -8.76
C THR A 82 10.20 -3.30 -8.84
N LYS A 83 11.39 -3.51 -9.44
CA LYS A 83 12.01 -4.86 -9.54
C LYS A 83 12.13 -5.52 -8.15
N PHE A 84 11.87 -6.82 -8.06
CA PHE A 84 11.75 -7.55 -6.80
C PHE A 84 13.01 -7.53 -5.90
N ASN A 85 14.19 -7.36 -6.48
CA ASN A 85 15.46 -7.26 -5.77
C ASN A 85 15.83 -5.82 -5.37
N ASN A 86 15.18 -4.80 -5.94
CA ASN A 86 15.57 -3.40 -5.83
C ASN A 86 15.48 -2.92 -4.36
N PRO A 87 16.53 -2.27 -3.82
CA PRO A 87 16.57 -1.79 -2.41
C PRO A 87 15.56 -0.68 -2.09
N MET A 88 14.87 -0.12 -3.09
CA MET A 88 13.75 0.80 -2.85
C MET A 88 12.52 0.07 -2.26
N LEU A 89 12.41 -1.26 -2.40
CA LEU A 89 11.42 -2.05 -1.65
C LEU A 89 11.76 -2.12 -0.15
N ASP A 90 13.03 -2.16 0.22
CA ASP A 90 13.44 -2.03 1.63
C ASP A 90 13.14 -0.63 2.17
N SER A 91 13.30 0.40 1.35
CA SER A 91 12.94 1.79 1.70
C SER A 91 11.43 1.93 1.96
N ALA A 92 10.58 1.30 1.14
CA ALA A 92 9.14 1.24 1.36
C ALA A 92 8.73 0.47 2.63
N VAL A 93 9.46 -0.59 3.00
CA VAL A 93 9.24 -1.29 4.28
C VAL A 93 9.74 -0.45 5.46
N CYS A 94 10.85 0.29 5.32
CA CYS A 94 11.31 1.24 6.33
C CYS A 94 10.29 2.37 6.56
N LEU A 95 9.63 2.87 5.52
CA LEU A 95 8.51 3.82 5.66
C LEU A 95 7.38 3.22 6.52
N LEU A 96 6.91 2.01 6.22
CA LEU A 96 5.87 1.34 7.02
C LEU A 96 6.30 1.08 8.48
N ILE A 97 7.58 0.76 8.72
CA ILE A 97 8.15 0.62 10.07
C ILE A 97 8.15 1.97 10.80
N ASN A 98 8.62 3.03 10.15
CA ASN A 98 8.66 4.39 10.72
C ASN A 98 7.25 4.91 11.04
N LEU A 99 6.27 4.68 10.17
CA LEU A 99 4.86 5.00 10.41
C LEU A 99 4.31 4.23 11.62
N LYS A 100 4.56 2.92 11.70
CA LYS A 100 4.12 2.07 12.81
C LYS A 100 4.68 2.51 14.17
N TYR A 101 5.94 2.93 14.21
CA TYR A 101 6.62 3.37 15.45
C TYR A 101 6.66 4.90 15.62
N SER A 102 5.87 5.65 14.83
CA SER A 102 5.73 7.10 14.97
C SER A 102 4.95 7.49 16.24
N VAL A 103 4.96 8.78 16.59
CA VAL A 103 4.12 9.31 17.67
C VAL A 103 2.68 9.43 17.16
N PRO A 104 1.67 8.85 17.85
CA PRO A 104 0.28 8.94 17.42
C PRO A 104 -0.18 10.39 17.22
N ILE A 105 -0.74 10.68 16.05
CA ILE A 105 -1.11 12.04 15.67
C ILE A 105 -2.35 12.49 16.44
N SER A 106 -2.24 13.66 17.09
CA SER A 106 -3.30 14.20 17.94
C SER A 106 -3.90 15.49 17.38
N GLN A 107 -5.20 15.50 17.11
CA GLN A 107 -5.97 16.70 16.80
C GLN A 107 -6.20 17.52 18.09
N LYS A 108 -6.29 18.85 17.95
CA LYS A 108 -6.80 19.74 19.01
C LYS A 108 -8.32 19.76 18.96
N VAL A 109 -8.98 19.16 19.95
CA VAL A 109 -10.44 19.10 20.04
C VAL A 109 -10.93 19.97 21.21
N LEU A 110 -12.00 20.72 20.98
CA LEU A 110 -12.71 21.44 22.06
C LEU A 110 -13.37 20.39 22.96
N ASN A 111 -12.94 20.31 24.22
CA ASN A 111 -13.39 19.28 25.15
C ASN A 111 -14.93 19.28 25.29
N PRO A 112 -15.65 18.25 24.82
CA PRO A 112 -17.11 18.22 24.85
C PRO A 112 -17.68 18.11 26.27
N ASN A 113 -16.87 17.63 27.21
CA ASN A 113 -17.21 17.48 28.63
C ASN A 113 -16.75 18.69 29.47
N ALA A 114 -16.01 19.64 28.90
CA ALA A 114 -15.76 20.91 29.55
C ALA A 114 -17.07 21.72 29.55
N ASN A 115 -17.78 21.66 30.69
CA ASN A 115 -19.06 22.33 30.95
C ASN A 115 -19.20 23.62 30.14
N LEU A 116 -20.01 23.56 29.07
CA LEU A 116 -20.14 24.61 28.07
C LEU A 116 -20.35 25.95 28.81
N ALA A 117 -19.32 26.80 28.79
CA ALA A 117 -19.17 27.86 29.78
C ALA A 117 -20.46 28.70 29.86
N GLN A 118 -20.82 29.20 31.03
CA GLN A 118 -22.10 29.90 31.22
C GLN A 118 -22.24 31.10 30.24
N SER A 119 -21.12 31.66 29.75
CA SER A 119 -21.05 32.58 28.61
C SER A 119 -21.66 32.06 27.30
N ILE A 120 -21.47 30.80 26.91
CA ILE A 120 -22.04 30.19 25.68
C ILE A 120 -23.54 29.87 25.87
N ARG A 121 -23.96 29.51 27.09
CA ARG A 121 -25.40 29.46 27.44
C ARG A 121 -26.00 30.86 27.36
N ASN A 122 -25.27 31.89 27.82
CA ASN A 122 -25.67 33.28 27.70
C ASN A 122 -25.65 33.78 26.24
N ILE A 123 -24.79 33.28 25.35
CA ILE A 123 -24.83 33.62 23.90
C ILE A 123 -26.11 33.08 23.25
N ASN A 124 -26.49 31.83 23.55
CA ASN A 124 -27.78 31.30 23.09
C ASN A 124 -28.96 32.14 23.60
N LYS A 125 -28.89 32.62 24.84
CA LYS A 125 -29.88 33.55 25.39
C LYS A 125 -29.85 34.91 24.67
N LEU A 126 -28.68 35.53 24.53
CA LEU A 126 -28.50 36.84 23.91
C LEU A 126 -28.98 36.85 22.45
N TRP A 127 -28.70 35.79 21.70
CA TRP A 127 -29.21 35.61 20.34
C TRP A 127 -30.74 35.53 20.32
N LYS A 128 -31.33 34.78 21.24
CA LYS A 128 -32.78 34.62 21.36
C LYS A 128 -33.47 35.90 21.82
N ASP A 129 -32.86 36.64 22.75
CA ASP A 129 -33.32 37.94 23.22
C ASP A 129 -33.22 39.01 22.10
N ALA A 130 -32.22 38.93 21.23
CA ALA A 130 -32.00 39.88 20.12
C ALA A 130 -32.77 39.56 18.82
N THR A 131 -33.13 38.29 18.56
CA THR A 131 -33.76 37.84 17.30
C THR A 131 -35.14 37.19 17.48
N GLY A 132 -35.56 36.93 18.72
CA GLY A 132 -36.73 36.11 19.04
C GLY A 132 -36.55 34.60 18.79
N GLN A 133 -35.45 34.17 18.17
CA GLN A 133 -35.28 32.79 17.69
C GLN A 133 -34.18 32.03 18.44
N ASP A 134 -34.43 30.75 18.73
CA ASP A 134 -33.47 29.86 19.40
C ASP A 134 -32.46 29.31 18.38
N ILE A 135 -31.15 29.47 18.61
CA ILE A 135 -30.10 29.06 17.66
C ILE A 135 -30.22 27.59 17.22
N LYS A 136 -30.79 26.75 18.10
CA LYS A 136 -31.03 25.31 17.87
C LYS A 136 -32.00 25.01 16.72
N ILE A 137 -32.74 26.00 16.24
CA ILE A 137 -33.63 25.88 15.07
C ILE A 137 -32.80 25.72 13.79
N PHE A 138 -31.77 26.55 13.60
CA PHE A 138 -30.89 26.49 12.42
C PHE A 138 -30.14 25.14 12.35
N ALA A 139 -29.65 24.65 13.48
CA ALA A 139 -28.93 23.37 13.57
C ALA A 139 -29.79 22.11 13.31
N LYS A 140 -31.13 22.24 13.22
CA LYS A 140 -32.04 21.10 12.95
C LYS A 140 -32.46 20.98 11.49
N ASN A 141 -32.29 22.03 10.68
CA ASN A 141 -32.82 22.07 9.31
C ASN A 141 -31.86 21.47 8.26
N THR A 142 -30.60 21.21 8.61
CA THR A 142 -29.61 20.52 7.77
C THR A 142 -29.75 18.98 7.81
N LYS A 143 -30.98 18.46 7.63
CA LYS A 143 -31.18 17.04 7.32
C LYS A 143 -31.12 16.83 5.80
N PRO A 144 -30.28 15.91 5.28
CA PRO A 144 -30.28 15.59 3.86
C PRO A 144 -31.61 14.92 3.48
N THR A 145 -32.24 15.40 2.41
CA THR A 145 -33.48 14.83 1.86
C THR A 145 -33.23 13.41 1.33
N PRO A 146 -34.04 12.40 1.70
CA PRO A 146 -33.88 11.06 1.17
C PRO A 146 -34.18 11.04 -0.33
N LYS A 147 -33.23 10.56 -1.16
CA LYS A 147 -33.45 10.38 -2.60
C LYS A 147 -34.60 9.40 -2.82
N LYS A 148 -35.69 9.85 -3.47
CA LYS A 148 -36.77 8.98 -3.95
C LYS A 148 -36.18 7.88 -4.84
N ARG A 149 -36.40 6.63 -4.46
CA ARG A 149 -35.99 5.44 -5.23
C ARG A 149 -36.99 5.27 -6.38
N VAL A 150 -36.66 5.75 -7.56
CA VAL A 150 -37.47 5.50 -8.78
C VAL A 150 -37.26 4.05 -9.19
N SER A 151 -38.33 3.27 -9.20
CA SER A 151 -38.40 1.94 -9.79
C SER A 151 -38.88 2.07 -11.24
N THR A 152 -38.07 1.61 -12.19
CA THR A 152 -38.45 1.52 -13.60
C THR A 152 -38.17 0.11 -14.10
N ALA A 153 -39.16 -0.53 -14.72
CA ALA A 153 -39.05 -1.84 -15.34
C ALA A 153 -39.89 -1.86 -16.62
N GLY A 154 -39.27 -2.22 -17.76
CA GLY A 154 -39.92 -2.58 -19.02
C GLY A 154 -40.69 -1.48 -19.77
N GLY A 155 -40.51 -1.42 -21.10
CA GLY A 155 -41.32 -0.58 -22.00
C GLY A 155 -40.52 -0.02 -23.16
N ASP A 156 -40.89 -0.39 -24.38
CA ASP A 156 -40.20 -0.02 -25.62
C ASP A 156 -40.72 1.28 -26.27
N SER A 157 -39.98 1.73 -27.28
CA SER A 157 -40.25 2.80 -28.28
C SER A 157 -41.57 2.60 -29.07
N PRO A 158 -42.06 3.56 -29.93
CA PRO A 158 -41.33 4.68 -30.54
C PRO A 158 -42.08 6.02 -30.75
N SER A 159 -41.38 6.95 -31.43
CA SER A 159 -41.87 8.15 -32.15
C SER A 159 -42.45 9.31 -31.29
N ASP A 160 -42.47 10.57 -31.72
CA ASP A 160 -42.05 11.19 -33.00
C ASP A 160 -41.24 12.48 -32.79
N SER A 161 -40.67 13.03 -33.87
CA SER A 161 -39.91 14.29 -33.85
C SER A 161 -40.62 15.45 -34.55
N SER A 162 -40.78 16.59 -33.88
CA SER A 162 -40.76 17.91 -34.55
C SER A 162 -40.43 19.07 -33.61
N GLU A 163 -40.15 20.22 -34.23
CA GLU A 163 -40.10 21.64 -33.82
C GLU A 163 -40.33 22.03 -32.33
N GLY A 164 -39.69 23.08 -31.80
CA GLY A 164 -38.95 24.17 -32.45
C GLY A 164 -39.70 25.51 -32.35
N GLY A 165 -39.47 26.28 -31.28
CA GLY A 165 -40.14 27.57 -31.08
C GLY A 165 -39.50 28.40 -29.96
N ILE A 166 -39.19 29.67 -30.27
CA ILE A 166 -38.66 30.68 -29.34
C ILE A 166 -39.82 31.59 -28.90
N LEU A 167 -39.87 32.05 -27.65
CA LEU A 167 -40.52 33.34 -27.31
C LEU A 167 -40.12 33.91 -25.93
N LEU A 168 -39.90 35.23 -25.93
CA LEU A 168 -39.71 36.21 -24.85
C LEU A 168 -40.04 37.60 -25.47
N PRO A 169 -40.24 38.70 -24.72
CA PRO A 169 -40.84 38.88 -23.39
C PRO A 169 -41.86 40.05 -23.35
N THR A 170 -42.52 40.27 -22.20
CA THR A 170 -42.98 41.60 -21.68
C THR A 170 -43.11 41.48 -20.14
N THR A 171 -42.76 42.41 -19.23
CA THR A 171 -42.69 43.89 -19.14
C THR A 171 -44.00 44.63 -18.85
N GLU A 172 -44.12 45.21 -17.65
CA GLU A 172 -44.84 46.46 -17.39
C GLU A 172 -44.34 47.13 -16.09
N GLU A 173 -44.43 48.46 -15.99
CA GLU A 173 -43.95 49.31 -14.88
C GLU A 173 -45.06 50.30 -14.43
N ASN A 174 -44.91 50.89 -13.22
CA ASN A 174 -45.32 52.24 -12.73
C ASN A 174 -45.51 52.19 -11.18
N SER A 175 -44.95 53.06 -10.32
CA SER A 175 -45.06 54.54 -10.14
C SER A 175 -46.39 55.00 -9.49
N ASP A 176 -46.49 55.95 -8.54
CA ASP A 176 -45.49 56.75 -7.78
C ASP A 176 -46.04 57.24 -6.38
N LYS A 177 -45.17 57.86 -5.56
CA LYS A 177 -45.25 58.75 -4.34
C LYS A 177 -46.58 59.46 -3.89
N PRO A 178 -46.62 60.28 -2.78
CA PRO A 178 -46.06 60.21 -1.39
C PRO A 178 -47.02 60.78 -0.28
N ASP A 179 -46.59 60.94 1.00
CA ASP A 179 -46.82 62.20 1.79
C ASP A 179 -45.93 62.35 3.08
N ASP A 180 -45.96 63.52 3.76
CA ASP A 180 -44.95 64.08 4.71
C ASP A 180 -45.42 64.28 6.18
N LYS A 181 -44.48 64.29 7.17
CA LYS A 181 -44.57 65.10 8.41
C LYS A 181 -43.29 65.22 9.29
N LYS A 182 -43.06 66.44 9.82
CA LYS A 182 -41.97 66.87 10.77
C LYS A 182 -42.33 66.56 12.26
N LYS A 183 -41.61 66.89 13.36
CA LYS A 183 -40.53 67.86 13.77
C LYS A 183 -40.05 67.48 15.21
N GLY A 184 -38.92 67.85 15.84
CA GLY A 184 -37.68 68.58 15.48
C GLY A 184 -37.08 69.45 16.64
N LYS A 185 -36.09 68.96 17.41
CA LYS A 185 -35.25 69.68 18.44
C LYS A 185 -33.83 69.04 18.49
N ALA A 186 -32.67 69.71 18.47
CA ALA A 186 -32.10 70.81 19.29
C ALA A 186 -31.64 70.37 20.71
N GLY A 187 -30.40 70.57 21.19
CA GLY A 187 -29.14 71.00 20.53
C GLY A 187 -28.23 71.88 21.42
N LYS A 188 -26.91 71.61 21.50
CA LYS A 188 -25.87 72.56 21.99
C LYS A 188 -24.44 72.14 21.61
N LYS A 189 -23.53 73.12 21.59
CA LYS A 189 -22.08 73.03 21.25
C LYS A 189 -21.32 74.09 22.06
N ASN A 190 -20.05 73.84 22.41
CA ASN A 190 -18.95 74.76 22.78
C ASN A 190 -17.81 73.91 23.40
N SER A 191 -16.61 73.84 22.82
CA SER A 191 -15.45 74.77 22.96
C SER A 191 -14.89 74.78 24.39
N ASN A 192 -13.77 74.11 24.70
CA ASN A 192 -12.37 74.29 24.24
C ASN A 192 -11.57 75.22 25.17
N GLU A 193 -10.59 74.67 25.91
CA GLU A 193 -9.28 75.31 26.16
C GLU A 193 -8.28 74.36 26.87
N ASN A 194 -6.98 74.66 26.72
CA ASN A 194 -5.87 73.91 27.33
C ASN A 194 -5.46 74.53 28.68
N ARG A 195 -4.98 73.71 29.63
CA ARG A 195 -3.93 74.15 30.57
C ARG A 195 -3.11 72.98 31.12
N THR A 196 -1.79 73.10 31.06
CA THR A 196 -0.81 72.21 31.68
C THR A 196 -0.65 72.51 33.16
N SER A 197 -0.56 71.47 33.99
CA SER A 197 0.09 71.54 35.31
C SER A 197 0.69 70.18 35.66
N VAL A 198 1.81 70.18 36.38
CA VAL A 198 2.53 68.97 36.79
C VAL A 198 1.95 68.48 38.12
N GLY A 199 1.54 67.21 38.18
CA GLY A 199 1.06 66.56 39.41
C GLY A 199 0.99 65.05 39.22
N ALA A 200 1.67 64.29 40.07
CA ALA A 200 1.76 62.84 39.93
C ALA A 200 0.60 62.13 40.65
N THR A 201 -0.40 61.68 39.90
CA THR A 201 -1.36 60.68 40.36
C THR A 201 -1.59 59.63 39.28
N GLN A 202 -1.53 58.36 39.66
CA GLN A 202 -1.70 57.20 38.80
C GLN A 202 -3.18 57.04 38.37
N PRO A 203 -3.51 56.96 37.07
CA PRO A 203 -4.87 56.65 36.63
C PRO A 203 -5.17 55.15 36.86
N ASP A 204 -6.15 54.86 37.70
CA ASP A 204 -6.61 53.50 38.03
C ASP A 204 -7.54 52.96 36.92
N SER A 205 -6.96 52.68 35.74
CA SER A 205 -7.70 52.30 34.53
C SER A 205 -8.10 50.83 34.48
N ASP A 206 -9.39 50.59 34.21
CA ASP A 206 -9.95 49.35 33.66
C ASP A 206 -9.78 48.05 34.46
N LYS A 207 -10.39 48.01 35.65
CA LYS A 207 -10.68 46.77 36.39
C LYS A 207 -11.70 45.82 35.71
N ASN A 208 -12.12 46.12 34.47
CA ASN A 208 -12.98 45.29 33.62
C ASN A 208 -12.18 44.36 32.69
N ARG A 209 -11.08 43.77 33.17
CA ARG A 209 -10.38 42.69 32.46
C ARG A 209 -11.21 41.40 32.53
N VAL A 210 -12.25 41.32 31.69
CA VAL A 210 -13.10 40.12 31.53
C VAL A 210 -12.19 38.92 31.26
N GLY A 211 -12.06 38.05 32.25
CA GLY A 211 -11.24 36.86 32.16
C GLY A 211 -11.76 35.96 31.05
N ARG A 212 -11.07 35.93 29.91
CA ARG A 212 -11.32 34.93 28.87
C ARG A 212 -11.03 33.57 29.49
N THR A 213 -12.07 32.86 29.92
CA THR A 213 -11.97 31.46 30.30
C THR A 213 -11.64 30.67 29.04
N GLU A 214 -10.35 30.46 28.79
CA GLU A 214 -9.90 29.66 27.64
C GLU A 214 -10.50 28.26 27.77
N VAL A 215 -11.26 27.84 26.77
CA VAL A 215 -11.90 26.52 26.78
C VAL A 215 -10.77 25.48 26.72
N PRO A 216 -10.68 24.54 27.68
CA PRO A 216 -9.56 23.62 27.76
C PRO A 216 -9.50 22.74 26.51
N ILE A 217 -8.48 22.99 25.69
CA ILE A 217 -8.21 22.23 24.47
C ILE A 217 -7.63 20.88 24.86
N VAL A 218 -8.32 19.81 24.51
CA VAL A 218 -7.84 18.44 24.69
C VAL A 218 -7.14 17.97 23.42
N ARG A 219 -6.11 17.13 23.56
CA ARG A 219 -5.49 16.41 22.46
C ARG A 219 -6.16 15.05 22.33
N GLU A 220 -6.79 14.79 21.20
CA GLU A 220 -7.43 13.52 20.88
C GLU A 220 -6.67 12.82 19.75
N ILE A 221 -6.39 11.52 19.88
CA ILE A 221 -5.67 10.76 18.86
C ILE A 221 -6.60 10.54 17.67
N ILE A 222 -6.16 10.90 16.46
CA ILE A 222 -6.92 10.67 15.24
C ILE A 222 -7.04 9.16 15.02
N ARG A 223 -8.28 8.66 14.94
CA ARG A 223 -8.60 7.25 14.74
C ARG A 223 -9.46 7.04 13.48
N VAL A 224 -9.19 5.94 12.78
CA VAL A 224 -9.92 5.49 11.58
C VAL A 224 -10.32 4.04 11.81
N ASP A 225 -11.63 3.77 11.77
CA ASP A 225 -12.23 2.48 12.13
C ASP A 225 -11.72 1.92 13.48
N GLY A 226 -11.53 2.84 14.45
CA GLY A 226 -11.00 2.55 15.78
C GLY A 226 -9.47 2.57 15.90
N HIS A 227 -8.74 2.42 14.81
CA HIS A 227 -7.27 2.33 14.80
C HIS A 227 -6.58 3.70 14.77
N ALA A 228 -5.52 3.88 15.56
CA ALA A 228 -4.73 5.12 15.55
C ALA A 228 -4.00 5.36 14.22
N LEU A 229 -4.11 6.59 13.70
CA LEU A 229 -3.60 6.98 12.40
C LEU A 229 -2.09 6.72 12.27
N TRP A 230 -1.72 6.03 11.19
CA TRP A 230 -0.38 5.50 10.84
C TRP A 230 0.24 4.50 11.83
N THR A 231 0.20 4.73 13.14
CA THR A 231 0.84 3.85 14.13
C THR A 231 0.24 2.45 14.17
N GLU A 232 -1.06 2.32 13.87
CA GLU A 232 -1.74 1.02 13.75
C GLU A 232 -1.91 0.56 12.28
N LEU A 233 -1.29 1.26 11.31
CA LEU A 233 -1.41 1.04 9.85
C LEU A 233 -2.86 0.73 9.39
N PRO A 234 -3.83 1.60 9.72
CA PRO A 234 -5.25 1.37 9.42
C PRO A 234 -5.46 1.10 7.92
N LEU A 235 -6.36 0.16 7.59
CA LEU A 235 -6.77 -0.20 6.22
C LEU A 235 -5.68 -0.84 5.34
N LEU A 236 -4.42 -0.91 5.78
CA LEU A 236 -3.34 -1.54 4.99
C LEU A 236 -3.64 -3.03 4.71
N HIS A 237 -4.32 -3.70 5.64
CA HIS A 237 -4.77 -5.07 5.46
C HIS A 237 -5.87 -5.19 4.38
N GLU A 238 -6.90 -4.32 4.39
CA GLU A 238 -7.96 -4.28 3.36
C GLU A 238 -7.37 -4.12 1.94
N VAL A 239 -6.35 -3.27 1.81
CA VAL A 239 -5.70 -2.97 0.53
C VAL A 239 -4.80 -4.12 0.10
N LEU A 240 -4.02 -4.72 1.02
CA LEU A 240 -3.18 -5.85 0.70
C LEU A 240 -4.01 -7.09 0.35
N ASP A 241 -5.05 -7.44 1.11
CA ASP A 241 -5.94 -8.57 0.77
C ASP A 241 -6.55 -8.41 -0.62
N ARG A 242 -7.11 -7.23 -0.92
CA ARG A 242 -7.69 -6.93 -2.24
C ARG A 242 -6.69 -7.18 -3.37
N HIS A 243 -5.44 -6.76 -3.19
CA HIS A 243 -4.40 -6.91 -4.21
C HIS A 243 -3.75 -8.30 -4.23
N LEU A 244 -3.74 -9.02 -3.11
CA LEU A 244 -3.30 -10.41 -3.01
C LEU A 244 -4.27 -11.36 -3.70
N TYR A 245 -5.59 -11.09 -3.67
CA TYR A 245 -6.52 -11.79 -4.56
C TYR A 245 -6.21 -11.45 -6.04
N MET A 246 -5.93 -10.19 -6.36
CA MET A 246 -5.54 -9.76 -7.71
C MET A 246 -4.16 -10.30 -8.18
N ILE A 247 -3.42 -11.06 -7.36
CA ILE A 247 -2.13 -11.67 -7.76
C ILE A 247 -2.25 -12.62 -8.96
N GLY A 248 -3.46 -13.17 -9.20
CA GLY A 248 -3.80 -13.94 -10.40
C GLY A 248 -3.74 -13.15 -11.72
N ARG A 249 -3.80 -11.81 -11.64
CA ARG A 249 -3.79 -10.88 -12.79
C ARG A 249 -2.43 -10.22 -13.02
N LEU A 250 -1.52 -10.32 -12.05
CA LEU A 250 -0.19 -9.70 -12.13
C LEU A 250 0.74 -10.50 -13.05
N GLU A 251 1.66 -9.80 -13.72
CA GLU A 251 2.75 -10.42 -14.47
C GLU A 251 3.74 -11.12 -13.51
N ARG A 252 4.51 -12.11 -14.00
CA ARG A 252 5.42 -12.91 -13.16
C ARG A 252 6.41 -12.03 -12.38
N GLU A 253 6.93 -10.96 -12.99
CA GLU A 253 7.79 -9.98 -12.32
C GLU A 253 7.05 -9.25 -11.19
N GLN A 254 5.86 -8.69 -11.46
CA GLN A 254 5.03 -7.98 -10.49
C GLN A 254 4.67 -8.87 -9.28
N ARG A 255 4.42 -10.17 -9.51
CA ARG A 255 4.21 -11.15 -8.45
C ARG A 255 5.46 -11.33 -7.59
N CYS A 256 6.65 -11.44 -8.20
CA CYS A 256 7.90 -11.51 -7.45
C CYS A 256 8.12 -10.25 -6.62
N SER A 257 7.80 -9.07 -7.15
CA SER A 257 7.95 -7.81 -6.41
C SER A 257 7.02 -7.73 -5.21
N LEU A 258 5.76 -8.15 -5.36
CA LEU A 258 4.80 -8.24 -4.26
C LEU A 258 5.20 -9.27 -3.20
N THR A 259 5.64 -10.47 -3.59
CA THR A 259 6.09 -11.48 -2.61
C THR A 259 7.40 -11.10 -1.93
N SER A 260 8.30 -10.42 -2.63
CA SER A 260 9.54 -9.86 -2.07
C SER A 260 9.27 -8.76 -1.05
N PHE A 261 8.34 -7.86 -1.34
CA PHE A 261 7.88 -6.82 -0.42
C PHE A 261 7.21 -7.42 0.83
N LEU A 262 6.28 -8.37 0.64
CA LEU A 262 5.65 -9.13 1.72
C LEU A 262 6.70 -9.81 2.63
N GLY A 263 7.70 -10.46 2.04
CA GLY A 263 8.78 -11.09 2.79
C GLY A 263 9.62 -10.09 3.59
N ARG A 264 9.99 -8.97 2.99
CA ARG A 264 10.67 -7.86 3.69
C ARG A 264 9.83 -7.33 4.86
N MET A 265 8.51 -7.17 4.70
CA MET A 265 7.61 -6.75 5.79
C MET A 265 7.62 -7.73 6.97
N ILE A 266 7.54 -9.04 6.68
CA ILE A 266 7.58 -10.12 7.69
C ILE A 266 8.92 -10.11 8.45
N THR A 267 10.03 -10.02 7.73
CA THR A 267 11.39 -9.94 8.30
C THR A 267 11.57 -8.68 9.15
N GLY A 268 11.13 -7.52 8.66
CA GLY A 268 11.09 -6.24 9.37
C GLY A 268 10.16 -6.21 10.59
N GLY A 269 9.37 -7.26 10.83
CA GLY A 269 8.53 -7.40 12.02
C GLY A 269 7.18 -6.69 11.94
N LEU A 270 6.80 -6.18 10.77
CA LEU A 270 5.43 -5.70 10.53
C LEU A 270 4.48 -6.91 10.64
N TYR A 271 3.46 -6.78 11.50
CA TYR A 271 2.34 -7.71 11.71
C TYR A 271 2.64 -9.19 11.40
N ARG A 272 3.71 -9.71 12.03
CA ARG A 272 4.35 -11.00 11.70
C ARG A 272 3.38 -12.18 11.56
N GLN A 273 2.29 -12.15 12.33
CA GLN A 273 1.25 -13.16 12.30
C GLN A 273 0.42 -13.06 11.02
N TYR A 274 -0.32 -11.96 10.83
CA TYR A 274 -1.19 -11.75 9.66
C TYR A 274 -0.44 -11.82 8.31
N PHE A 275 0.69 -11.09 8.16
CA PHE A 275 1.50 -11.20 6.94
C PHE A 275 2.17 -12.58 6.80
N GLY A 276 2.46 -13.25 7.93
CA GLY A 276 2.84 -14.65 7.95
C GLY A 276 1.73 -15.56 7.39
N CYS A 277 0.47 -15.36 7.76
CA CYS A 277 -0.68 -16.11 7.25
C CYS A 277 -0.85 -15.92 5.73
N ILE A 278 -0.64 -14.71 5.22
CA ILE A 278 -0.63 -14.43 3.78
C ILE A 278 0.53 -15.17 3.09
N ALA A 279 1.73 -15.13 3.66
CA ALA A 279 2.88 -15.87 3.12
C ALA A 279 2.61 -17.38 3.12
N LEU A 280 2.05 -17.93 4.20
CA LEU A 280 1.65 -19.33 4.33
C LEU A 280 0.60 -19.72 3.28
N TRP A 281 -0.41 -18.88 3.08
CA TRP A 281 -1.41 -19.05 2.01
C TRP A 281 -0.71 -19.13 0.64
N PHE A 282 0.16 -18.18 0.31
CA PHE A 282 0.86 -18.18 -0.98
C PHE A 282 1.77 -19.41 -1.16
N ILE A 283 2.46 -19.85 -0.10
CA ILE A 283 3.30 -21.05 -0.10
C ILE A 283 2.46 -22.32 -0.30
N ARG A 284 1.33 -22.44 0.42
CA ARG A 284 0.35 -23.52 0.22
C ARG A 284 -0.10 -23.57 -1.23
N GLU A 285 -0.57 -22.44 -1.74
CA GLU A 285 -1.12 -22.37 -3.08
C GLU A 285 -0.08 -22.70 -4.15
N THR A 286 1.21 -22.48 -3.88
CA THR A 286 2.29 -22.84 -4.80
C THR A 286 2.74 -24.30 -4.68
N LEU A 287 2.84 -24.85 -3.46
CA LEU A 287 3.51 -26.14 -3.21
C LEU A 287 2.57 -27.28 -2.76
N GLU A 288 1.51 -26.95 -2.03
CA GLU A 288 0.55 -27.90 -1.45
C GLU A 288 -0.74 -28.06 -2.29
N THR A 289 -1.06 -27.12 -3.19
CA THR A 289 -2.14 -27.26 -4.17
C THR A 289 -1.63 -27.99 -5.44
N PRO A 290 -2.39 -28.91 -6.06
CA PRO A 290 -2.05 -29.47 -7.37
C PRO A 290 -2.09 -28.38 -8.45
N ARG A 291 -1.05 -28.28 -9.28
CA ARG A 291 -0.98 -27.34 -10.41
C ARG A 291 -0.38 -28.00 -11.64
N VAL A 292 -0.83 -27.54 -12.79
CA VAL A 292 -0.26 -27.90 -14.09
C VAL A 292 1.18 -27.40 -14.16
N ILE A 293 2.09 -28.29 -14.56
CA ILE A 293 3.42 -27.95 -15.01
C ILE A 293 3.35 -27.84 -16.52
N ILE A 294 3.87 -26.74 -17.08
CA ILE A 294 4.08 -26.62 -18.51
C ILE A 294 5.57 -26.85 -18.74
N GLU A 295 5.91 -27.74 -19.66
CA GLU A 295 7.25 -27.80 -20.21
C GLU A 295 7.39 -26.59 -21.13
N GLU A 296 8.18 -25.61 -20.68
CA GLU A 296 8.59 -24.48 -21.52
C GLU A 296 9.50 -25.07 -22.59
N GLU A 297 8.99 -25.25 -23.81
CA GLU A 297 9.78 -25.73 -24.95
C GLU A 297 11.05 -24.88 -25.06
N GLU A 298 12.22 -25.52 -25.09
CA GLU A 298 13.52 -24.86 -25.28
C GLU A 298 13.61 -24.35 -26.74
N GLY A 299 12.87 -23.29 -27.03
CA GLY A 299 12.73 -22.62 -28.32
C GLY A 299 13.99 -21.84 -28.70
N SER A 300 15.10 -22.57 -28.80
CA SER A 300 16.49 -22.14 -29.01
C SER A 300 16.79 -20.69 -28.66
N ASP A 301 17.39 -20.47 -27.49
CA ASP A 301 18.08 -19.23 -27.14
C ASP A 301 19.29 -19.02 -28.06
N LYS A 302 19.02 -18.65 -29.32
CA LYS A 302 19.99 -18.15 -30.27
C LYS A 302 20.26 -16.70 -29.93
N ASP A 303 21.16 -16.50 -28.97
CA ASP A 303 21.92 -15.28 -28.76
C ASP A 303 21.09 -14.00 -28.96
N GLU A 304 20.22 -13.67 -28.00
CA GLU A 304 19.34 -12.47 -28.02
C GLU A 304 20.13 -11.15 -27.82
N TYR A 305 21.25 -11.03 -28.55
CA TYR A 305 22.19 -9.93 -28.51
C TYR A 305 22.59 -9.48 -29.93
N GLY A 306 21.71 -9.71 -30.91
CA GLY A 306 22.08 -9.49 -32.31
C GLY A 306 21.00 -9.41 -33.39
N LEU A 307 19.73 -9.02 -33.13
CA LEU A 307 18.82 -8.50 -34.18
C LEU A 307 17.50 -7.82 -33.74
N TYR A 308 17.46 -7.13 -32.59
CA TYR A 308 16.37 -6.19 -32.30
C TYR A 308 16.46 -4.96 -33.23
N ILE A 309 15.67 -4.90 -34.32
CA ILE A 309 14.51 -3.99 -34.49
C ILE A 309 13.62 -4.53 -35.64
N GLN A 310 12.37 -4.93 -35.35
CA GLN A 310 11.12 -4.49 -36.03
C GLN A 310 9.90 -5.40 -35.78
N GLU A 311 10.03 -6.73 -35.75
CA GLU A 311 8.85 -7.62 -35.84
C GLU A 311 8.04 -7.76 -34.53
N ASP A 312 8.67 -7.84 -33.37
CA ASP A 312 7.95 -8.14 -32.13
C ASP A 312 7.14 -6.98 -31.56
N GLU A 313 7.31 -5.76 -32.08
CA GLU A 313 6.33 -4.70 -31.86
C GLU A 313 4.92 -5.15 -32.29
N ALA A 314 4.78 -5.87 -33.41
CA ALA A 314 3.47 -6.28 -33.92
C ALA A 314 2.80 -7.36 -33.04
N LYS A 315 3.59 -8.32 -32.54
CA LYS A 315 3.09 -9.39 -31.64
C LYS A 315 2.77 -8.82 -30.25
N ASN A 316 3.66 -7.99 -29.71
CA ASN A 316 3.50 -7.35 -28.39
C ASN A 316 2.33 -6.35 -28.38
N LYS A 317 2.17 -5.53 -29.44
CA LYS A 317 0.98 -4.68 -29.63
C LYS A 317 -0.30 -5.49 -29.77
N LYS A 318 -0.29 -6.67 -30.40
CA LYS A 318 -1.48 -7.56 -30.45
C LYS A 318 -1.85 -8.16 -29.09
N ARG A 319 -0.89 -8.59 -28.25
CA ARG A 319 -1.18 -9.01 -26.86
C ARG A 319 -1.73 -7.85 -26.03
N LYS A 320 -1.02 -6.72 -25.99
CA LYS A 320 -1.41 -5.51 -25.23
C LYS A 320 -2.74 -4.90 -25.68
N ALA A 321 -3.12 -5.01 -26.95
CA ALA A 321 -4.45 -4.62 -27.42
C ALA A 321 -5.57 -5.56 -26.93
N LYS A 322 -5.29 -6.86 -26.77
CA LYS A 322 -6.22 -7.86 -26.24
C LYS A 322 -6.39 -7.73 -24.72
N GLU A 323 -5.31 -7.44 -23.99
CA GLU A 323 -5.32 -7.11 -22.55
C GLU A 323 -6.03 -5.78 -22.27
N LYS A 324 -5.72 -4.69 -23.01
CA LYS A 324 -6.44 -3.41 -22.86
C LYS A 324 -7.94 -3.54 -23.14
N LYS A 325 -8.37 -4.43 -24.05
CA LYS A 325 -9.80 -4.75 -24.23
C LYS A 325 -10.44 -5.47 -23.04
N LYS A 326 -9.70 -6.29 -22.28
CA LYS A 326 -10.18 -6.86 -21.01
C LYS A 326 -10.24 -5.82 -19.89
N HIS A 327 -9.23 -4.97 -19.77
CA HIS A 327 -9.10 -4.05 -18.63
C HIS A 327 -10.25 -3.03 -18.55
N ASN A 328 -10.80 -2.61 -19.70
CA ASN A 328 -11.97 -1.72 -19.75
C ASN A 328 -13.30 -2.38 -19.34
N GLN A 329 -13.33 -3.69 -19.00
CA GLN A 329 -14.53 -4.40 -18.58
C GLN A 329 -14.77 -4.34 -17.05
N GLY A 330 -14.13 -3.39 -16.36
CA GLY A 330 -14.20 -3.18 -14.91
C GLY A 330 -15.59 -2.73 -14.41
N LYS A 331 -16.50 -3.68 -14.24
CA LYS A 331 -17.78 -3.46 -13.55
C LYS A 331 -18.19 -4.67 -12.70
N TYR A 332 -17.54 -4.78 -11.55
CA TYR A 332 -17.74 -5.81 -10.51
C TYR A 332 -17.36 -7.23 -10.95
N ASP A 333 -16.06 -7.49 -11.07
CA ASP A 333 -15.56 -8.85 -10.89
C ASP A 333 -15.89 -9.31 -9.46
N THR A 334 -16.58 -10.45 -9.33
CA THR A 334 -16.80 -11.09 -8.04
C THR A 334 -15.51 -11.76 -7.55
N MET A 335 -15.36 -11.92 -6.24
CA MET A 335 -14.21 -12.61 -5.65
C MET A 335 -14.04 -14.04 -6.21
N ASP A 336 -15.13 -14.70 -6.60
CA ASP A 336 -15.11 -16.02 -7.25
C ASP A 336 -14.39 -16.02 -8.60
N ASN A 337 -14.50 -14.93 -9.39
CA ASN A 337 -13.81 -14.83 -10.67
C ASN A 337 -12.31 -14.64 -10.46
N ILE A 338 -11.93 -13.80 -9.50
CA ILE A 338 -10.54 -13.56 -9.12
C ILE A 338 -9.91 -14.86 -8.58
N GLY A 339 -10.64 -15.62 -7.75
CA GLY A 339 -10.23 -16.93 -7.28
C GLY A 339 -10.01 -17.96 -8.39
N LYS A 340 -10.87 -17.99 -9.43
CA LYS A 340 -10.69 -18.85 -10.61
C LYS A 340 -9.44 -18.47 -11.42
N GLU A 341 -9.19 -17.17 -11.61
CA GLU A 341 -7.99 -16.71 -12.34
C GLU A 341 -6.70 -17.11 -11.62
N PHE A 342 -6.65 -17.01 -10.30
CA PHE A 342 -5.52 -17.51 -9.50
C PHE A 342 -5.40 -19.05 -9.50
N ALA A 343 -6.51 -19.78 -9.54
CA ALA A 343 -6.51 -21.24 -9.69
C ALA A 343 -5.97 -21.69 -11.07
N ASN A 344 -6.15 -20.88 -12.11
CA ASN A 344 -5.64 -21.15 -13.46
C ASN A 344 -4.12 -20.96 -13.62
N LEU A 345 -3.42 -20.35 -12.64
CA LEU A 345 -1.97 -20.18 -12.71
C LEU A 345 -1.23 -21.53 -12.63
N THR A 346 -0.19 -21.68 -13.44
CA THR A 346 0.66 -22.87 -13.48
C THR A 346 1.59 -22.97 -12.24
N LEU A 347 2.40 -24.03 -12.17
CA LEU A 347 3.49 -24.06 -11.20
C LEU A 347 4.63 -23.10 -11.59
N ASN A 348 4.94 -22.97 -12.89
CA ASN A 348 5.97 -22.08 -13.44
C ASN A 348 5.69 -20.61 -13.07
N ASP A 349 4.41 -20.22 -13.14
CA ASP A 349 3.85 -18.93 -12.74
C ASP A 349 4.15 -18.52 -11.29
N LEU A 350 4.13 -19.48 -10.36
CA LEU A 350 4.08 -19.22 -8.91
C LEU A 350 5.35 -19.65 -8.16
N LEU A 351 6.09 -20.64 -8.68
CA LEU A 351 7.28 -21.15 -8.03
C LEU A 351 8.34 -20.07 -7.83
N PHE A 352 8.63 -19.24 -8.85
CA PHE A 352 9.64 -18.19 -8.73
C PHE A 352 9.25 -17.09 -7.72
N PRO A 353 8.04 -16.48 -7.77
CA PRO A 353 7.57 -15.60 -6.69
C PRO A 353 7.62 -16.22 -5.28
N CYS A 354 7.40 -17.53 -5.15
CA CYS A 354 7.47 -18.25 -3.87
C CYS A 354 8.92 -18.41 -3.39
N ILE A 355 9.87 -18.61 -4.31
CA ILE A 355 11.31 -18.58 -4.01
C ILE A 355 11.76 -17.18 -3.60
N THR A 356 11.24 -16.12 -4.23
CA THR A 356 11.51 -14.73 -3.81
C THR A 356 11.02 -14.45 -2.38
N LEU A 357 9.88 -15.02 -2.00
CA LEU A 357 9.36 -15.00 -0.62
C LEU A 357 10.30 -15.75 0.35
N PHE A 358 10.79 -16.93 -0.03
CA PHE A 358 11.77 -17.65 0.78
C PHE A 358 13.11 -16.89 0.90
N ALA A 359 13.62 -16.29 -0.17
CA ALA A 359 14.86 -15.53 -0.15
C ALA A 359 14.79 -14.35 0.84
N THR A 360 13.63 -13.69 0.95
CA THR A 360 13.43 -12.50 1.78
C THR A 360 12.99 -12.79 3.23
N CYS A 361 12.26 -13.88 3.52
CA CYS A 361 11.73 -14.12 4.87
C CYS A 361 11.80 -15.54 5.43
N SER A 362 12.41 -16.50 4.73
CA SER A 362 12.45 -17.92 5.17
C SER A 362 12.98 -18.16 6.60
N LYS A 363 13.92 -17.34 7.09
CA LYS A 363 14.35 -17.36 8.51
C LYS A 363 13.19 -17.12 9.48
N THR A 364 12.36 -16.14 9.19
CA THR A 364 11.17 -15.79 9.98
C THR A 364 10.08 -16.85 9.83
N LEU A 365 9.89 -17.40 8.62
CA LEU A 365 8.96 -18.51 8.39
C LEU A 365 9.36 -19.79 9.16
N ALA A 366 10.65 -20.11 9.21
CA ALA A 366 11.19 -21.21 10.02
C ALA A 366 10.89 -21.02 11.52
N ALA A 367 11.05 -19.79 12.02
CA ALA A 367 10.69 -19.44 13.39
C ALA A 367 9.18 -19.54 13.67
N LEU A 368 8.31 -19.26 12.68
CA LEU A 368 6.87 -19.46 12.79
C LEU A 368 6.51 -20.96 12.80
N SER A 369 7.12 -21.78 11.93
CA SER A 369 6.93 -23.25 11.88
C SER A 369 7.29 -23.98 13.16
N VAL A 370 8.22 -23.44 13.98
CA VAL A 370 8.54 -23.99 15.31
C VAL A 370 7.65 -23.40 16.41
N LYS A 371 7.30 -22.11 16.33
CA LYS A 371 6.49 -21.44 17.37
C LYS A 371 5.00 -21.78 17.35
N LYS A 372 4.46 -22.25 16.21
CA LYS A 372 3.02 -22.55 16.01
C LYS A 372 2.07 -21.50 16.62
N PRO A 373 2.16 -20.21 16.24
CA PRO A 373 1.35 -19.15 16.87
C PRO A 373 -0.14 -19.40 16.62
N THR A 374 -0.96 -19.42 17.68
CA THR A 374 -2.43 -19.47 17.59
C THR A 374 -2.96 -18.21 16.91
N ILE A 375 -3.63 -18.40 15.78
CA ILE A 375 -4.18 -17.32 14.96
C ILE A 375 -5.61 -17.07 15.39
N ASP A 376 -5.75 -16.17 16.37
CA ASP A 376 -7.03 -15.85 16.99
C ASP A 376 -7.89 -15.00 16.05
N GLY A 377 -8.85 -15.64 15.38
CA GLY A 377 -9.81 -14.98 14.50
C GLY A 377 -10.99 -15.90 14.17
N ALA A 378 -12.21 -15.47 14.50
CA ALA A 378 -13.43 -16.25 14.28
C ALA A 378 -13.92 -16.28 12.81
N GLY A 379 -13.04 -15.93 11.85
CA GLY A 379 -13.34 -15.78 10.43
C GLY A 379 -12.35 -16.53 9.55
N GLU A 380 -12.77 -17.74 9.15
CA GLU A 380 -12.17 -18.58 8.11
C GLU A 380 -10.69 -19.00 8.26
N ASN A 381 -10.49 -20.31 8.44
CA ASN A 381 -9.23 -21.04 8.33
C ASN A 381 -8.56 -20.94 6.93
N ARG A 382 -9.06 -20.09 6.02
CA ARG A 382 -8.68 -20.04 4.60
C ARG A 382 -7.21 -19.69 4.37
N LEU A 383 -6.57 -18.96 5.28
CA LEU A 383 -5.11 -18.70 5.24
C LEU A 383 -4.28 -19.79 5.94
N THR A 384 -4.85 -20.51 6.91
CA THR A 384 -4.15 -21.52 7.74
C THR A 384 -4.27 -22.94 7.25
N ASN A 385 -5.34 -23.27 6.51
CA ASN A 385 -5.64 -24.61 5.99
C ASN A 385 -4.44 -25.27 5.30
N VAL A 386 -4.29 -26.58 5.47
CA VAL A 386 -3.36 -27.44 4.74
C VAL A 386 -3.88 -27.64 3.31
N GLY A 387 -3.00 -27.58 2.31
CA GLY A 387 -3.34 -27.84 0.91
C GLY A 387 -3.41 -29.33 0.59
N GLU A 388 -4.17 -29.70 -0.43
CA GLU A 388 -4.54 -31.06 -0.80
C GLU A 388 -3.35 -32.05 -0.80
N LEU A 389 -2.22 -31.69 -1.43
CA LEU A 389 -1.04 -32.55 -1.54
C LEU A 389 -0.34 -32.80 -0.19
N ALA A 390 -0.54 -31.93 0.79
CA ALA A 390 0.07 -31.99 2.12
C ALA A 390 -0.83 -32.67 3.18
N THR A 391 -2.12 -32.87 2.90
CA THR A 391 -3.09 -33.50 3.82
C THR A 391 -2.63 -34.85 4.37
N ASN A 392 -2.00 -35.68 3.54
CA ASN A 392 -1.48 -37.00 3.94
C ASN A 392 -0.11 -36.95 4.65
N PHE A 393 0.47 -35.76 4.86
CA PHE A 393 1.79 -35.56 5.48
C PHE A 393 1.72 -34.73 6.78
N VAL A 394 0.67 -33.92 6.92
CA VAL A 394 0.47 -32.98 8.02
C VAL A 394 -0.72 -33.44 8.86
N SER A 395 -0.59 -33.44 10.19
CA SER A 395 -1.71 -33.85 11.05
C SER A 395 -2.89 -32.89 10.92
N ALA A 396 -4.12 -33.38 11.08
CA ALA A 396 -5.33 -32.54 11.02
C ALA A 396 -5.36 -31.44 12.10
N ASN A 397 -4.52 -31.53 13.13
CA ASN A 397 -4.37 -30.54 14.19
C ASN A 397 -3.21 -29.55 13.94
N ASP A 398 -2.43 -29.74 12.88
CA ASP A 398 -1.26 -28.91 12.49
C ASP A 398 -1.63 -27.85 11.45
N GLU A 399 -2.76 -27.16 11.66
CA GLU A 399 -3.12 -25.95 10.93
C GLU A 399 -2.07 -24.83 11.10
N GLY A 400 -2.03 -23.90 10.14
CA GLY A 400 -1.11 -22.78 10.20
C GLY A 400 0.33 -23.20 9.91
N PHE A 401 1.29 -22.59 10.60
CA PHE A 401 2.71 -22.90 10.47
C PHE A 401 3.11 -24.10 11.31
N SER A 402 3.67 -25.15 10.68
CA SER A 402 4.20 -26.32 11.38
C SER A 402 5.52 -26.82 10.78
N VAL A 403 6.29 -27.59 11.57
CA VAL A 403 7.50 -28.28 11.10
C VAL A 403 7.16 -29.38 10.08
N GLN A 404 5.97 -29.98 10.16
CA GLN A 404 5.51 -30.97 9.17
C GLN A 404 5.33 -30.32 7.79
N ARG A 405 4.66 -29.16 7.70
CA ARG A 405 4.55 -28.39 6.45
C ARG A 405 5.91 -27.97 5.91
N TRP A 406 6.82 -27.51 6.77
CA TRP A 406 8.20 -27.20 6.37
C TRP A 406 8.92 -28.38 5.70
N MET A 407 8.79 -29.57 6.28
CA MET A 407 9.36 -30.80 5.73
C MET A 407 8.64 -31.27 4.46
N PHE A 408 7.33 -31.04 4.35
CA PHE A 408 6.59 -31.24 3.11
C PHE A 408 7.11 -30.31 2.00
N TRP A 409 7.29 -29.01 2.24
CA TRP A 409 7.80 -28.06 1.24
C TRP A 409 9.20 -28.46 0.75
N LYS A 410 10.11 -28.81 1.67
CA LYS A 410 11.44 -29.37 1.32
C LYS A 410 11.32 -30.63 0.45
N SER A 411 10.42 -31.56 0.80
CA SER A 411 10.18 -32.79 0.02
C SER A 411 9.60 -32.48 -1.37
N ARG A 412 8.64 -31.57 -1.47
CA ARG A 412 7.97 -31.14 -2.71
C ARG A 412 8.92 -30.43 -3.66
N LEU A 413 9.71 -29.47 -3.16
CA LEU A 413 10.74 -28.78 -3.92
C LEU A 413 11.80 -29.76 -4.43
N LYS A 414 12.27 -30.69 -3.60
CA LYS A 414 13.18 -31.76 -4.04
C LYS A 414 12.57 -32.65 -5.14
N LYS A 415 11.26 -32.94 -5.09
CA LYS A 415 10.57 -33.68 -6.18
C LYS A 415 10.54 -32.86 -7.48
N ILE A 416 10.21 -31.57 -7.42
CA ILE A 416 10.18 -30.68 -8.60
C ILE A 416 11.58 -30.51 -9.21
N ALA A 417 12.61 -30.34 -8.36
CA ALA A 417 14.03 -30.26 -8.74
C ALA A 417 14.59 -31.48 -9.49
N ASN A 418 13.88 -32.61 -9.41
CA ASN A 418 14.19 -33.89 -10.04
C ASN A 418 13.37 -34.18 -11.30
N LEU A 419 12.43 -33.29 -11.71
CA LEU A 419 11.63 -33.48 -12.92
C LEU A 419 12.41 -33.22 -14.22
N GLY A 420 13.55 -32.52 -14.16
CA GLY A 420 14.38 -32.20 -15.32
C GLY A 420 13.90 -30.98 -16.11
N VAL A 421 12.60 -30.68 -16.10
CA VAL A 421 12.00 -29.49 -16.75
C VAL A 421 12.73 -28.20 -16.32
N HIS A 422 13.31 -27.48 -17.26
CA HIS A 422 13.86 -26.14 -17.06
C HIS A 422 12.81 -25.06 -17.40
N PRO A 423 12.92 -23.83 -16.84
CA PRO A 423 13.79 -23.40 -15.74
C PRO A 423 13.27 -23.88 -14.36
N LEU A 424 12.14 -24.60 -14.32
CA LEU A 424 11.43 -25.00 -13.10
C LEU A 424 12.32 -25.80 -12.11
N SER A 425 13.16 -26.69 -12.62
CA SER A 425 14.06 -27.54 -11.82
C SER A 425 15.17 -26.74 -11.14
N THR A 426 15.76 -25.74 -11.81
CA THR A 426 16.73 -24.81 -11.19
C THR A 426 16.08 -24.06 -10.02
N ASN A 427 14.92 -23.49 -10.28
CA ASN A 427 14.13 -22.76 -9.29
C ASN A 427 13.81 -23.63 -8.07
N ALA A 428 13.34 -24.86 -8.29
CA ALA A 428 13.05 -25.79 -7.19
C ALA A 428 14.29 -26.17 -6.36
N ARG A 429 15.49 -26.25 -6.96
CA ARG A 429 16.76 -26.48 -6.24
C ARG A 429 17.11 -25.28 -5.36
N LEU A 430 17.04 -24.07 -5.90
CA LEU A 430 17.26 -22.83 -5.17
C LEU A 430 16.30 -22.70 -3.97
N GLY A 431 15.00 -22.92 -4.19
CA GLY A 431 14.00 -22.93 -3.12
C GLY A 431 14.30 -23.98 -2.03
N PHE A 432 14.69 -25.19 -2.42
CA PHE A 432 15.10 -26.24 -1.49
C PHE A 432 16.34 -25.85 -0.68
N ASN A 433 17.35 -25.27 -1.33
CA ASN A 433 18.60 -24.82 -0.70
C ASN A 433 18.36 -23.66 0.29
N LEU A 434 17.44 -22.74 -0.02
CA LEU A 434 16.98 -21.71 0.92
C LEU A 434 16.34 -22.34 2.17
N LEU A 435 15.36 -23.24 2.00
CA LEU A 435 14.67 -23.87 3.15
C LEU A 435 15.61 -24.71 4.02
N CYS A 436 16.58 -25.43 3.43
CA CYS A 436 17.59 -26.21 4.16
C CYS A 436 18.63 -25.36 4.91
N ASN A 437 18.83 -24.10 4.52
CA ASN A 437 19.71 -23.17 5.22
C ASN A 437 18.98 -22.29 6.24
N SER A 438 17.66 -22.16 6.14
CA SER A 438 16.84 -21.25 6.94
C SER A 438 16.90 -21.53 8.44
N GLY A 439 16.81 -22.81 8.83
CA GLY A 439 16.90 -23.22 10.23
C GLY A 439 18.25 -22.80 10.83
N ARG A 440 19.34 -23.25 10.19
CA ARG A 440 20.72 -22.88 10.55
C ARG A 440 20.93 -21.38 10.68
N PHE A 441 20.49 -20.58 9.70
CA PHE A 441 20.63 -19.12 9.73
C PHE A 441 19.73 -18.41 10.76
N SER A 442 18.83 -19.15 11.43
CA SER A 442 17.95 -18.65 12.49
C SER A 442 18.33 -19.18 13.88
N GLY A 443 19.35 -20.04 13.99
CA GLY A 443 19.66 -20.76 15.22
C GLY A 443 18.67 -21.87 15.58
N ILE A 444 17.89 -22.35 14.60
CA ILE A 444 16.81 -23.33 14.78
C ILE A 444 17.22 -24.66 14.16
N GLU A 445 17.23 -25.75 14.94
CA GLU A 445 17.45 -27.09 14.40
C GLU A 445 16.15 -27.65 13.80
N LEU A 446 16.05 -27.62 12.46
CA LEU A 446 14.95 -28.26 11.73
C LEU A 446 15.35 -29.68 11.29
N PRO A 447 14.40 -30.64 11.21
CA PRO A 447 14.71 -32.02 10.83
C PRO A 447 15.45 -32.12 9.49
N GLY A 448 16.55 -32.87 9.50
CA GLY A 448 17.36 -33.15 8.32
C GLY A 448 18.31 -32.01 7.87
N ASP A 449 18.22 -30.78 8.38
CA ASP A 449 19.14 -29.68 7.99
C ASP A 449 20.60 -30.05 8.28
N ARG A 450 20.86 -30.60 9.49
CA ARG A 450 22.21 -31.02 9.92
C ARG A 450 22.80 -32.12 9.02
N GLU A 451 21.99 -33.08 8.59
CA GLU A 451 22.41 -34.19 7.72
C GLU A 451 22.54 -33.76 6.25
N PHE A 452 21.69 -32.84 5.78
CA PHE A 452 21.89 -32.18 4.48
C PHE A 452 23.23 -31.44 4.45
N MET A 453 23.51 -30.59 5.44
CA MET A 453 24.78 -29.86 5.51
C MET A 453 25.99 -30.78 5.60
N LYS A 454 25.91 -31.89 6.36
CA LYS A 454 26.97 -32.91 6.40
C LYS A 454 27.25 -33.53 5.02
N ARG A 455 26.20 -33.82 4.23
CA ARG A 455 26.33 -34.34 2.85
C ARG A 455 26.87 -33.29 1.89
N SER A 456 26.41 -32.05 1.97
CA SER A 456 26.89 -30.94 1.15
C SER A 456 28.38 -30.65 1.44
N VAL A 457 28.79 -30.57 2.70
CA VAL A 457 30.21 -30.41 3.08
C VAL A 457 31.04 -31.60 2.60
N LYS A 458 30.55 -32.84 2.72
CA LYS A 458 31.25 -34.00 2.17
C LYS A 458 31.43 -33.89 0.65
N TYR A 459 30.37 -33.62 -0.10
CA TYR A 459 30.42 -33.46 -1.56
C TYR A 459 31.36 -32.32 -2.00
N LEU A 460 31.44 -31.23 -1.23
CA LEU A 460 32.37 -30.10 -1.46
C LEU A 460 33.81 -30.36 -0.96
N SER A 461 34.03 -31.41 -0.16
CA SER A 461 35.39 -31.94 0.11
C SER A 461 35.86 -32.93 -0.95
N GLU A 462 34.91 -33.56 -1.67
CA GLU A 462 35.18 -34.49 -2.79
C GLU A 462 35.28 -33.75 -4.14
N LYS A 463 34.58 -32.62 -4.32
CA LYS A 463 34.73 -31.69 -5.45
C LYS A 463 35.34 -30.38 -4.97
N SER A 464 36.55 -30.09 -5.43
CA SER A 464 37.46 -29.08 -4.89
C SER A 464 37.11 -27.60 -5.17
N CYS A 465 35.83 -27.22 -5.17
CA CYS A 465 35.41 -25.82 -5.06
C CYS A 465 34.23 -25.66 -4.12
N LEU A 466 34.49 -25.05 -2.95
CA LEU A 466 33.49 -24.75 -1.93
C LEU A 466 32.69 -23.48 -2.27
N ALA A 467 33.23 -22.61 -3.13
CA ALA A 467 32.58 -21.37 -3.53
C ALA A 467 31.41 -21.63 -4.50
N ASP A 468 31.64 -22.43 -5.54
CA ASP A 468 30.71 -22.57 -6.68
C ASP A 468 29.29 -22.97 -6.23
N LEU A 469 29.14 -23.97 -5.36
CA LEU A 469 27.80 -24.54 -5.10
C LEU A 469 26.90 -23.66 -4.21
N PHE A 470 27.46 -22.66 -3.52
CA PHE A 470 26.68 -21.68 -2.74
C PHE A 470 26.65 -20.31 -3.41
N ASN A 471 27.74 -19.91 -4.08
CA ASN A 471 27.79 -18.64 -4.79
C ASN A 471 27.12 -18.73 -6.17
N LEU A 472 27.08 -19.88 -6.87
CA LEU A 472 26.31 -19.96 -8.12
C LEU A 472 24.81 -19.84 -7.85
N ASP A 473 24.24 -20.50 -6.85
CA ASP A 473 22.79 -20.38 -6.58
C ASP A 473 22.37 -18.97 -6.12
N LEU A 474 23.26 -18.22 -5.45
CA LEU A 474 22.99 -16.85 -4.98
C LEU A 474 23.39 -15.78 -6.00
N ASN A 475 24.57 -15.89 -6.64
CA ASN A 475 24.97 -15.00 -7.71
C ASN A 475 24.12 -15.22 -8.96
N ARG A 476 23.60 -16.42 -9.26
CA ARG A 476 22.66 -16.63 -10.36
C ARG A 476 21.33 -15.94 -10.12
N ILE A 477 20.90 -15.76 -8.86
CA ILE A 477 19.79 -14.83 -8.57
C ILE A 477 20.19 -13.44 -9.11
N ASP A 478 21.36 -12.91 -8.74
CA ASP A 478 21.84 -11.57 -9.14
C ASP A 478 22.24 -11.44 -10.64
N GLU A 479 22.63 -12.52 -11.31
CA GLU A 479 23.05 -12.57 -12.72
C GLU A 479 21.87 -12.78 -13.68
N GLU A 480 20.84 -13.58 -13.31
CA GLU A 480 19.54 -13.55 -14.01
C GLU A 480 18.74 -12.26 -13.70
N ILE A 481 19.17 -11.46 -12.73
CA ILE A 481 18.57 -10.17 -12.32
C ILE A 481 19.05 -8.99 -13.19
N CYS A 482 20.28 -9.06 -13.70
CA CYS A 482 20.98 -7.95 -14.37
C CYS A 482 21.86 -8.43 -15.54
N PRO A 483 21.31 -8.48 -16.77
CA PRO A 483 22.10 -8.22 -17.97
C PRO A 483 22.63 -6.78 -18.00
#